data_AF-A0A171A085-F1
#
_entry.id   AF-A0A171A085-F1
#
_cell.length_a   1.000
_cell.length_b   1.000
_cell.length_c   1.000
_cell.angle_alpha   90.00
_cell.angle_beta   90.00
_cell.angle_gamma   90.00
#
_symmetry.space_group_name_H-M   'P 1'
#
loop_
_entity.id
_entity.type
_entity.pdbx_description
1 polymer ?
#
loop_
_entity_poly.entity_id
_entity_poly.type
_entity_poly.pdbx_seq_one_letter_code
_entity_poly.pdbx_strand_id
1 'polypeptide(L)'
;MNDASDLLGARHDLALVKLVTPLLLSSTMQVLEIEKSAWPSRGHRLCTLAGYGQNMDNDTRLHVSVLRVTQGCDCIEDTEIICAKILKDGDDSPCFGDAGSVLVCDNKGVAVTSRGIPTTYCDNPHPENSSHTMVGCARKNTYFLFSNLLPHLQWFQDLVPRDALGYLHSKANRHSMKYVQYYDVITSVHLFALLILFSSHFY
;
A
#
# COMPACT_ATOMS: atom_id res chain seq x y z
N MET A 1 -14.22 24.16 15.41
CA MET A 1 -13.43 23.01 14.93
C MET A 1 -12.19 23.60 14.30
N ASN A 2 -11.00 23.33 14.86
CA ASN A 2 -9.76 23.93 14.40
C ASN A 2 -9.31 23.21 13.12
N ASP A 3 -9.25 23.93 12.00
CA ASP A 3 -8.87 23.50 10.64
C ASP A 3 -7.44 22.89 10.52
N ALA A 4 -6.69 22.78 11.61
CA ALA A 4 -5.35 22.20 11.60
C ALA A 4 -5.34 20.67 11.39
N SER A 5 -6.45 19.96 11.67
CA SER A 5 -6.50 18.49 11.53
C SER A 5 -6.75 17.99 10.11
N ASP A 6 -7.18 18.87 9.19
CA ASP A 6 -7.62 18.45 7.84
C ASP A 6 -6.45 18.29 6.86
N LEU A 7 -5.29 18.92 7.13
CA LEU A 7 -4.16 18.91 6.22
C LEU A 7 -3.46 17.55 6.09
N LEU A 8 -3.42 16.74 7.15
CA LEU A 8 -2.72 15.46 7.05
C LEU A 8 -3.55 14.44 6.29
N GLY A 9 -4.87 14.33 6.56
CA GLY A 9 -5.87 13.45 5.94
C GLY A 9 -5.53 11.96 5.78
N ALA A 10 -4.28 11.56 5.95
CA ALA A 10 -3.75 10.21 5.87
C ALA A 10 -4.21 9.36 7.06
N ARG A 11 -4.62 9.98 8.16
CA ARG A 11 -5.10 9.27 9.36
C ARG A 11 -6.19 8.24 9.05
N HIS A 12 -7.12 8.60 8.18
CA HIS A 12 -8.29 7.76 7.85
C HIS A 12 -8.42 7.51 6.35
N ASP A 13 -7.31 7.64 5.59
CA ASP A 13 -7.31 7.42 4.15
C ASP A 13 -7.27 5.92 3.84
N LEU A 14 -8.41 5.27 4.06
CA LEU A 14 -8.60 3.82 3.98
C LEU A 14 -9.97 3.52 3.36
N ALA A 15 -10.01 2.47 2.54
CA ALA A 15 -11.25 1.95 1.98
C ALA A 15 -11.23 0.43 1.96
N LEU A 16 -12.42 -0.17 2.04
CA LEU A 16 -12.62 -1.60 1.83
C LEU A 16 -13.26 -1.85 0.46
N VAL A 17 -12.70 -2.80 -0.29
CA VAL A 17 -13.25 -3.22 -1.59
C VAL A 17 -13.75 -4.65 -1.48
N LYS A 18 -15.05 -4.85 -1.70
CA LYS A 18 -15.66 -6.18 -1.78
C LYS A 18 -15.64 -6.67 -3.22
N LEU A 19 -14.99 -7.81 -3.46
CA LEU A 19 -15.03 -8.47 -4.75
C LEU A 19 -16.41 -9.07 -5.02
N VAL A 20 -16.90 -8.89 -6.25
CA VAL A 20 -18.16 -9.53 -6.71
C VAL A 20 -18.00 -11.05 -6.73
N THR A 21 -16.87 -11.52 -7.23
CA THR A 21 -16.50 -12.94 -7.27
C THR A 21 -15.27 -13.16 -6.38
N PRO A 22 -15.31 -14.13 -5.45
CA PRO A 22 -14.15 -14.42 -4.61
C PRO A 22 -12.94 -14.85 -5.45
N LEU A 23 -11.76 -14.36 -5.09
CA LEU A 23 -10.50 -14.77 -5.73
C LEU A 23 -10.15 -16.22 -5.36
N LEU A 24 -9.59 -16.94 -6.32
CA LEU A 24 -8.98 -18.25 -6.09
C LEU A 24 -7.51 -18.05 -5.69
N LEU A 25 -7.12 -18.61 -4.54
CA LEU A 25 -5.74 -18.53 -4.07
C LEU A 25 -4.84 -19.49 -4.85
N SER A 26 -3.62 -19.04 -5.13
CA SER A 26 -2.62 -19.75 -5.94
C SER A 26 -1.20 -19.40 -5.44
N SER A 27 -0.17 -19.82 -6.17
CA SER A 27 1.20 -19.37 -5.91
C SER A 27 1.39 -17.86 -6.13
N THR A 28 0.62 -17.26 -7.05
CA THR A 28 0.69 -15.83 -7.40
C THR A 28 -0.41 -14.98 -6.74
N MET A 29 -1.42 -15.61 -6.14
CA MET A 29 -2.50 -14.95 -5.40
C MET A 29 -2.56 -15.48 -3.97
N GLN A 30 -2.13 -14.68 -3.00
CA GLN A 30 -2.09 -15.04 -1.59
C GLN A 30 -2.71 -13.96 -0.72
N VAL A 31 -3.11 -14.33 0.49
CA VAL A 31 -3.61 -13.38 1.49
C VAL A 31 -2.41 -12.84 2.27
N LEU A 32 -2.29 -11.50 2.32
CA LEU A 32 -1.33 -10.84 3.18
C LEU A 32 -1.90 -10.75 4.61
N GLU A 33 -1.15 -11.22 5.59
CA GLU A 33 -1.53 -11.04 7.00
C GLU A 33 -1.35 -9.56 7.40
N ILE A 34 -2.33 -9.00 8.11
CA ILE A 34 -2.24 -7.64 8.66
C ILE A 34 -1.58 -7.71 10.04
N GLU A 35 -0.70 -6.75 10.32
CA GLU A 35 -0.05 -6.62 11.62
C GLU A 35 -1.07 -6.35 12.73
N LYS A 36 -0.91 -7.04 13.85
CA LYS A 36 -1.77 -6.93 15.04
C LYS A 36 -1.01 -6.51 16.29
N SER A 37 0.32 -6.50 16.24
CA SER A 37 1.13 -5.98 17.34
C SER A 37 1.30 -4.47 17.23
N ALA A 38 1.42 -3.81 18.39
CA ALA A 38 1.79 -2.41 18.45
C ALA A 38 3.12 -2.14 17.73
N TRP A 39 3.24 -0.93 17.16
CA TRP A 39 4.49 -0.47 16.59
C TRP A 39 5.58 -0.39 17.68
N PRO A 40 6.85 -0.70 17.38
CA PRO A 40 7.94 -0.54 18.33
C PRO A 40 8.03 0.90 18.85
N SER A 41 8.15 1.08 20.17
CA SER A 41 8.15 2.40 20.81
C SER A 41 9.32 3.30 20.39
N ARG A 42 10.38 2.73 19.84
CA ARG A 42 11.54 3.46 19.31
C ARG A 42 12.08 2.76 18.07
N GLY A 43 12.63 3.57 17.17
CA GLY A 43 13.38 3.11 16.01
C GLY A 43 12.57 3.11 14.73
N HIS A 44 13.26 2.69 13.67
CA HIS A 44 12.73 2.56 12.32
C HIS A 44 12.61 1.08 11.97
N ARG A 45 11.66 0.74 11.10
CA ARG A 45 11.59 -0.56 10.45
C ARG A 45 11.98 -0.42 8.99
N LEU A 46 12.54 -1.49 8.43
CA LEU A 46 12.70 -1.61 6.98
C LEU A 46 11.46 -2.29 6.44
N CYS A 47 10.81 -1.63 5.48
CA CYS A 47 9.57 -2.11 4.90
C CYS A 47 9.61 -1.95 3.39
N THR A 48 8.80 -2.74 2.71
CA THR A 48 8.70 -2.72 1.25
C THR A 48 7.32 -2.23 0.85
N LEU A 49 7.28 -1.43 -0.19
CA LEU A 49 6.08 -1.08 -0.91
C LEU A 49 6.24 -1.52 -2.35
N ALA A 50 5.22 -2.15 -2.92
CA ALA A 50 5.18 -2.52 -4.32
C ALA A 50 4.04 -1.79 -5.02
N GLY A 51 4.28 -1.33 -6.23
CA GLY A 51 3.35 -0.46 -6.95
C GLY A 51 3.60 -0.41 -8.46
N TYR A 52 2.61 0.14 -9.17
CA TYR A 52 2.68 0.45 -10.61
C TYR A 52 2.57 1.96 -10.84
N GLY A 53 2.71 2.76 -9.78
CA GLY A 53 2.79 4.20 -9.89
C GLY A 53 4.00 4.63 -10.69
N GLN A 54 4.08 5.93 -10.93
CA GLN A 54 5.21 6.51 -11.63
C GLN A 54 6.51 6.19 -10.86
N ASN A 55 7.45 5.56 -11.53
CA ASN A 55 8.70 5.11 -10.92
C ASN A 55 9.91 5.86 -11.50
N MET A 56 11.08 5.60 -10.92
CA MET A 56 12.35 6.24 -11.32
C MET A 56 12.80 5.92 -12.73
N ASP A 57 12.40 4.75 -13.25
CA ASP A 57 12.74 4.29 -14.60
C ASP A 57 11.75 4.79 -15.66
N ASN A 58 10.67 5.46 -15.21
CA ASN A 58 9.57 5.96 -16.04
C ASN A 58 9.00 4.87 -16.96
N ASP A 59 8.87 3.65 -16.42
CA ASP A 59 8.27 2.51 -17.11
C ASP A 59 6.94 2.08 -16.45
N THR A 60 6.34 1.00 -16.95
CA THR A 60 5.06 0.46 -16.45
C THR A 60 5.23 -0.82 -15.64
N ARG A 61 6.44 -1.14 -15.19
CA ARG A 61 6.73 -2.38 -14.47
C ARG A 61 6.36 -2.21 -12.99
N LEU A 62 6.06 -3.35 -12.35
CA LEU A 62 5.94 -3.38 -10.90
C LEU A 62 7.29 -3.00 -10.30
N HIS A 63 7.33 -1.92 -9.53
CA HIS A 63 8.52 -1.51 -8.80
C HIS A 63 8.36 -1.80 -7.30
N VAL A 64 9.50 -1.86 -6.60
CA VAL A 64 9.54 -2.14 -5.17
C VAL A 64 10.44 -1.11 -4.49
N SER A 65 9.84 -0.28 -3.64
CA SER A 65 10.56 0.68 -2.81
C SER A 65 10.89 0.08 -1.45
N VAL A 66 12.16 0.15 -1.05
CA VAL A 66 12.60 -0.23 0.30
C VAL A 66 12.71 1.03 1.15
N LEU A 67 11.85 1.13 2.16
CA LEU A 67 11.66 2.35 2.95
C LEU A 67 12.07 2.13 4.41
N ARG A 68 12.70 3.16 4.98
CA ARG A 68 12.92 3.29 6.43
C ARG A 68 11.71 4.03 7.00
N VAL A 69 10.90 3.32 7.78
CA VAL A 69 9.62 3.82 8.25
C VAL A 69 9.56 3.95 9.76
N THR A 70 8.79 4.91 10.24
CA THR A 70 8.54 5.21 11.66
C THR A 70 7.05 5.45 11.88
N GLN A 71 6.57 5.23 13.10
CA GLN A 71 5.24 5.69 13.52
C GLN A 71 5.35 7.16 13.91
N GLY A 72 4.64 8.02 13.17
CA GLY A 72 4.92 9.46 13.16
C GLY A 72 6.29 9.80 12.57
N CYS A 73 6.55 11.10 12.41
CA CYS A 73 7.83 11.63 11.96
C CYS A 73 7.99 13.11 12.29
N ASP A 74 9.17 13.50 12.80
CA ASP A 74 9.52 14.88 13.14
C ASP A 74 8.40 15.58 13.94
N CYS A 75 7.65 16.52 13.35
CA CYS A 75 6.53 17.21 14.01
C CYS A 75 5.17 16.46 13.95
N ILE A 76 5.10 15.36 13.20
CA ILE A 76 3.89 14.54 13.01
C ILE A 76 3.89 13.47 14.10
N GLU A 77 3.28 13.79 15.23
CA GLU A 77 3.19 12.91 16.42
C GLU A 77 1.93 12.02 16.43
N ASP A 78 1.27 11.84 15.28
CA ASP A 78 0.06 11.02 15.16
C ASP A 78 0.39 9.53 14.99
N THR A 79 0.01 8.72 15.98
CA THR A 79 0.23 7.26 15.98
C THR A 79 -0.58 6.50 14.92
N GLU A 80 -1.60 7.13 14.35
CA GLU A 80 -2.40 6.58 13.25
C GLU A 80 -1.77 6.86 11.87
N ILE A 81 -0.64 7.58 11.84
CA ILE A 81 0.14 7.84 10.64
C ILE A 81 1.50 7.13 10.74
N ILE A 82 1.83 6.35 9.72
CA ILE A 82 3.20 5.87 9.50
C ILE A 82 3.86 6.82 8.49
N CYS A 83 5.14 7.12 8.71
CA CYS A 83 5.93 7.96 7.83
C CYS A 83 7.10 7.20 7.23
N ALA A 84 7.52 7.62 6.04
CA ALA A 84 8.83 7.31 5.48
C ALA A 84 9.49 8.57 4.90
N LYS A 85 10.82 8.52 4.82
CA LYS A 85 11.64 9.40 3.99
C LYS A 85 12.64 8.56 3.22
N ILE A 86 12.93 8.97 2.00
CA ILE A 86 14.10 8.47 1.28
C ILE A 86 15.35 9.24 1.72
N LEU A 87 16.52 8.61 1.57
CA LEU A 87 17.78 9.17 2.05
C LEU A 87 18.45 10.06 1.00
N LYS A 88 18.27 9.73 -0.29
CA LYS A 88 18.85 10.45 -1.41
C LYS A 88 17.81 10.74 -2.48
N ASP A 89 17.98 11.85 -3.17
CA ASP A 89 17.17 12.14 -4.36
C ASP A 89 17.46 11.08 -5.42
N GLY A 90 16.41 10.57 -6.06
CA GLY A 90 16.47 9.48 -7.02
C GLY A 90 16.38 8.06 -6.43
N ASP A 91 16.32 7.90 -5.10
CA ASP A 91 15.95 6.60 -4.51
C ASP A 91 14.48 6.31 -4.83
N ASP A 92 14.14 5.03 -5.07
CA ASP A 92 12.77 4.62 -5.35
C ASP A 92 11.84 4.93 -4.17
N SER A 93 10.64 5.42 -4.48
CA SER A 93 9.68 5.90 -3.49
C SER A 93 8.25 5.80 -4.01
N PRO A 94 7.24 5.75 -3.13
CA PRO A 94 5.85 5.83 -3.54
C PRO A 94 5.56 7.10 -4.36
N CYS A 95 4.73 6.97 -5.38
CA CYS A 95 4.42 8.08 -6.28
C CYS A 95 2.95 8.09 -6.72
N PHE A 96 2.61 9.01 -7.63
CA PHE A 96 1.31 9.06 -8.29
C PHE A 96 0.98 7.68 -8.90
N GLY A 97 -0.13 7.10 -8.46
CA GLY A 97 -0.57 5.75 -8.84
C GLY A 97 -0.36 4.69 -7.77
N ASP A 98 0.45 4.95 -6.72
CA ASP A 98 0.67 4.01 -5.61
C ASP A 98 -0.26 4.24 -4.41
N ALA A 99 -1.15 5.23 -4.48
CA ALA A 99 -2.16 5.45 -3.44
C ALA A 99 -3.02 4.19 -3.28
N GLY A 100 -3.21 3.73 -2.04
CA GLY A 100 -3.86 2.46 -1.73
C GLY A 100 -2.94 1.24 -1.70
N SER A 101 -1.68 1.34 -2.15
CA SER A 101 -0.70 0.25 -2.02
C SER A 101 -0.37 -0.03 -0.56
N VAL A 102 -0.15 -1.31 -0.23
CA VAL A 102 0.13 -1.74 1.15
C VAL A 102 1.62 -1.66 1.44
N LEU A 103 1.96 -1.02 2.56
CA LEU A 103 3.30 -1.06 3.14
C LEU A 103 3.47 -2.37 3.92
N VAL A 104 4.50 -3.13 3.59
CA VAL A 104 4.77 -4.46 4.15
C VAL A 104 6.05 -4.44 4.99
N CYS A 105 5.94 -4.83 6.25
CA CYS A 105 7.07 -5.00 7.15
C CYS A 105 7.03 -6.42 7.72
N ASP A 106 8.16 -7.12 7.75
CA ASP A 106 8.24 -8.47 8.34
C ASP A 106 7.16 -9.44 7.79
N ASN A 107 6.89 -9.36 6.48
CA ASN A 107 5.84 -10.11 5.76
C ASN A 107 4.39 -9.82 6.19
N LYS A 108 4.14 -8.69 6.85
CA LYS A 108 2.79 -8.26 7.24
C LYS A 108 2.44 -6.88 6.70
N GLY A 109 1.19 -6.69 6.31
CA GLY A 109 0.65 -5.39 5.96
C GLY A 109 0.53 -4.51 7.21
N VAL A 110 1.18 -3.36 7.23
CA VAL A 110 1.18 -2.45 8.39
C VAL A 110 0.41 -1.16 8.16
N ALA A 111 0.38 -0.68 6.92
CA ALA A 111 -0.19 0.61 6.57
C ALA A 111 -0.58 0.67 5.09
N VAL A 112 -1.40 1.64 4.72
CA VAL A 112 -1.82 1.90 3.34
C VAL A 112 -1.30 3.25 2.90
N THR A 113 -0.78 3.32 1.68
CA THR A 113 -0.20 4.53 1.10
C THR A 113 -1.28 5.58 0.88
N SER A 114 -1.05 6.77 1.45
CA SER A 114 -1.94 7.92 1.28
C SER A 114 -1.32 8.94 0.33
N ARG A 115 -0.43 9.79 0.84
CA ARG A 115 0.09 10.96 0.11
C ARG A 115 1.53 11.29 0.51
N GLY A 116 2.21 12.06 -0.34
CA GLY A 116 3.44 12.74 0.03
C GLY A 116 3.16 14.18 0.47
N ILE A 117 3.96 14.70 1.41
CA ILE A 117 3.99 16.12 1.78
C ILE A 117 5.43 16.62 1.86
N PRO A 118 5.72 17.92 1.62
CA PRO A 118 7.08 18.44 1.71
C PRO A 118 7.58 18.44 3.16
N THR A 119 8.90 18.29 3.36
CA THR A 119 9.47 18.28 4.71
C THR A 119 9.34 19.60 5.46
N THR A 120 9.17 20.70 4.72
CA THR A 120 8.91 22.04 5.26
C THR A 120 7.54 22.18 5.94
N TYR A 121 6.67 21.17 5.85
CA TYR A 121 5.40 21.13 6.57
C TYR A 121 5.58 21.37 8.07
N CYS A 122 6.67 20.85 8.67
CA CYS A 122 6.94 21.03 10.09
C CYS A 122 7.31 22.46 10.49
N ASP A 123 7.85 23.23 9.54
CA ASP A 123 8.25 24.62 9.79
C ASP A 123 7.08 25.58 9.51
N ASN A 124 6.24 25.26 8.52
CA ASN A 124 5.08 26.05 8.14
C ASN A 124 3.90 25.17 7.71
N PRO A 125 3.04 24.74 8.65
CA PRO A 125 1.89 23.87 8.39
C PRO A 125 0.70 24.68 7.82
N HIS A 126 0.91 25.33 6.67
CA HIS A 126 -0.05 25.96 5.74
C HIS A 126 0.73 26.97 4.89
N PRO A 127 1.48 26.55 3.86
CA PRO A 127 2.09 27.53 2.97
C PRO A 127 0.96 28.26 2.22
N GLU A 128 0.76 29.56 2.51
CA GLU A 128 -0.26 30.41 1.83
C GLU A 128 -0.11 30.46 0.31
N ASN A 129 1.04 29.98 -0.20
CA ASN A 129 1.33 29.78 -1.61
C ASN A 129 1.87 28.37 -1.86
N SER A 130 1.18 27.33 -1.38
CA SER A 130 1.36 25.99 -1.94
C SER A 130 0.78 25.97 -3.36
N SER A 131 1.36 26.77 -4.26
CA SER A 131 1.56 26.34 -5.63
C SER A 131 1.97 24.87 -5.51
N HIS A 132 1.27 24.00 -6.22
CA HIS A 132 1.52 22.57 -6.36
C HIS A 132 2.94 22.34 -6.90
N THR A 133 3.94 22.84 -6.20
CA THR A 133 5.35 22.52 -6.29
C THR A 133 5.34 21.06 -5.96
N MET A 134 5.29 20.27 -7.04
CA MET A 134 5.12 18.83 -7.01
C MET A 134 5.88 18.31 -5.80
N VAL A 135 5.14 17.77 -4.83
CA VAL A 135 5.74 16.83 -3.91
C VAL A 135 6.33 15.76 -4.81
N GLY A 136 7.64 15.83 -4.94
CA GLY A 136 8.35 15.11 -5.98
C GLY A 136 8.53 13.70 -5.48
N CYS A 137 8.05 12.76 -6.28
CA CYS A 137 8.51 11.38 -6.16
C CYS A 137 10.04 11.37 -6.27
N ALA A 138 10.65 10.45 -5.52
CA ALA A 138 12.08 10.30 -5.40
C ALA A 138 12.81 11.58 -4.95
N ARG A 139 12.19 12.36 -4.06
CA ARG A 139 12.83 13.51 -3.40
C ARG A 139 12.98 13.30 -1.90
N LYS A 140 14.18 13.54 -1.38
CA LYS A 140 14.51 13.39 0.05
C LYS A 140 13.81 14.41 0.95
N ASN A 141 13.33 15.52 0.37
CA ASN A 141 12.57 16.56 1.07
C ASN A 141 11.06 16.29 1.07
N THR A 142 10.67 15.01 1.04
CA THR A 142 9.28 14.56 1.09
C THR A 142 9.08 13.57 2.25
N TYR A 143 8.05 13.80 3.06
CA TYR A 143 7.47 12.75 3.89
C TYR A 143 6.47 11.96 3.06
N PHE A 144 6.59 10.64 3.04
CA PHE A 144 5.56 9.76 2.53
C PHE A 144 4.70 9.30 3.70
N LEU A 145 3.41 9.60 3.64
CA LEU A 145 2.45 9.31 4.70
C LEU A 145 1.60 8.10 4.35
N PHE A 146 1.38 7.27 5.36
CA PHE A 146 0.59 6.06 5.26
C PHE A 146 -0.41 6.01 6.42
N SER A 147 -1.62 5.53 6.12
CA SER A 147 -2.66 5.25 7.10
C SER A 147 -2.29 3.98 7.86
N ASN A 148 -2.02 4.05 9.17
CA ASN A 148 -1.71 2.89 9.98
C ASN A 148 -2.92 1.95 10.05
N LEU A 149 -2.75 0.65 9.78
CA LEU A 149 -3.87 -0.30 9.79
C LEU A 149 -4.30 -0.70 11.20
N LEU A 150 -3.38 -0.71 12.17
CA LEU A 150 -3.63 -1.25 13.51
C LEU A 150 -4.80 -0.57 14.25
N PRO A 151 -4.89 0.78 14.31
CA PRO A 151 -5.97 1.47 15.02
C PRO A 151 -7.34 1.24 14.39
N HIS A 152 -7.38 0.87 13.11
CA HIS A 152 -8.60 0.72 12.31
C HIS A 152 -9.05 -0.74 12.19
N LEU A 153 -8.31 -1.69 12.79
CA LEU A 153 -8.67 -3.12 12.81
C LEU A 153 -10.08 -3.39 13.32
N GLN A 154 -10.53 -2.66 14.34
CA GLN A 154 -11.88 -2.84 14.86
C GLN A 154 -12.93 -2.40 13.83
N TRP A 155 -12.73 -1.24 13.20
CA TRP A 155 -13.61 -0.75 12.14
C TRP A 155 -13.73 -1.76 10.97
N PHE A 156 -12.61 -2.34 10.55
CA PHE A 156 -12.62 -3.41 9.54
C PHE A 156 -13.43 -4.63 9.99
N GLN A 157 -13.27 -5.06 11.25
CA GLN A 157 -13.96 -6.23 11.80
C GLN A 157 -15.46 -6.01 11.98
N ASP A 158 -15.90 -4.78 12.20
CA ASP A 158 -17.30 -4.44 12.37
C ASP A 158 -18.05 -4.42 11.02
N LEU A 159 -17.36 -4.08 9.92
CA LEU A 159 -17.93 -4.05 8.58
C LEU A 159 -17.97 -5.41 7.89
N VAL A 160 -16.99 -6.28 8.16
CA VAL A 160 -16.90 -7.58 7.50
C VAL A 160 -17.79 -8.59 8.23
N PRO A 161 -18.84 -9.14 7.57
CA PRO A 161 -19.74 -10.08 8.20
C PRO A 161 -19.00 -11.28 8.79
N ARG A 162 -19.36 -11.67 10.01
CA ARG A 162 -18.85 -12.89 10.64
C ARG A 162 -19.76 -14.06 10.27
N ASP A 163 -19.19 -15.24 10.11
CA ASP A 163 -19.96 -16.47 10.00
C ASP A 163 -20.56 -16.88 11.36
N ALA A 164 -21.39 -17.93 11.36
CA ALA A 164 -22.04 -18.44 12.56
C ALA A 164 -21.06 -18.94 13.66
N LEU A 165 -19.78 -19.10 13.33
CA LEU A 165 -18.71 -19.51 14.23
C LEU A 165 -17.83 -18.32 14.67
N GLY A 166 -18.16 -17.10 14.25
CA GLY A 166 -17.45 -15.87 14.61
C GLY A 166 -16.22 -15.56 13.75
N TYR A 167 -15.95 -16.34 12.70
CA TYR A 167 -14.86 -16.04 11.76
C TYR A 167 -15.30 -14.98 10.76
N LEU A 168 -14.42 -14.02 10.45
CA LEU A 168 -14.66 -13.05 9.38
C LEU A 168 -14.88 -13.81 8.05
N HIS A 169 -15.91 -13.46 7.28
CA HIS A 169 -16.16 -14.02 5.96
C HIS A 169 -15.04 -13.62 4.97
N SER A 170 -13.90 -14.28 5.05
CA SER A 170 -12.86 -14.31 4.02
C SER A 170 -13.01 -15.62 3.27
N LYS A 171 -13.93 -15.68 2.29
CA LYS A 171 -14.02 -16.82 1.37
C LYS A 171 -12.91 -16.73 0.33
N ALA A 172 -11.65 -16.84 0.74
CA ALA A 172 -10.56 -17.07 -0.19
C ALA A 172 -10.39 -18.58 -0.32
N ASN A 173 -10.85 -19.16 -1.43
CA ASN A 173 -10.77 -20.61 -1.64
C ASN A 173 -9.32 -21.00 -1.95
N ARG A 174 -8.70 -21.80 -1.09
CA ARG A 174 -7.37 -22.38 -1.30
C ARG A 174 -7.50 -23.67 -2.12
N HIS A 175 -7.24 -23.60 -3.42
CA HIS A 175 -7.08 -24.80 -4.24
C HIS A 175 -5.62 -25.25 -4.25
N SER A 176 -5.32 -26.43 -3.72
CA SER A 176 -4.02 -27.08 -3.94
C SER A 176 -4.08 -27.82 -5.28
N MET A 177 -3.47 -27.27 -6.34
CA MET A 177 -3.27 -28.06 -7.57
C MET A 177 -2.13 -29.05 -7.32
N LYS A 178 -2.50 -30.31 -7.06
CA LYS A 178 -1.60 -31.47 -7.14
C LYS A 178 -1.61 -31.97 -8.58
N TYR A 179 -0.45 -31.89 -9.23
CA TYR A 179 -0.10 -32.48 -10.54
C TYR A 179 -0.83 -31.94 -11.78
N VAL A 180 -0.04 -31.41 -12.73
CA VAL A 180 -0.34 -31.54 -14.16
C VAL A 180 0.97 -31.78 -14.91
N GLN A 181 1.12 -32.97 -15.48
CA GLN A 181 1.94 -33.22 -16.67
C GLN A 181 0.98 -33.27 -17.87
N TYR A 182 1.20 -32.44 -18.90
CA TYR A 182 1.50 -32.86 -20.29
C TYR A 182 1.09 -31.89 -21.43
N TYR A 183 1.99 -31.88 -22.42
CA TYR A 183 1.94 -31.65 -23.88
C TYR A 183 1.08 -30.58 -24.56
N ASP A 184 1.76 -29.83 -25.44
CA ASP A 184 1.27 -28.93 -26.49
C ASP A 184 0.27 -29.61 -27.45
N VAL A 185 -0.88 -28.96 -27.66
CA VAL A 185 -1.58 -28.93 -28.96
C VAL A 185 -2.24 -27.55 -29.10
N ILE A 186 -1.80 -26.81 -30.12
CA ILE A 186 -2.32 -25.50 -30.53
C ILE A 186 -3.69 -25.65 -31.18
N THR A 187 -4.68 -24.81 -30.81
CA THR A 187 -5.58 -24.15 -31.78
C THR A 187 -6.21 -22.88 -31.21
N SER A 188 -6.11 -21.83 -32.03
CA SER A 188 -6.68 -20.48 -31.96
C SER A 188 -8.21 -20.43 -31.76
N VAL A 189 -8.73 -19.37 -31.11
CA VAL A 189 -9.63 -18.34 -31.69
C VAL A 189 -10.13 -17.37 -30.58
N HIS A 190 -10.15 -16.08 -30.95
CA HIS A 190 -10.41 -14.86 -30.19
C HIS A 190 -11.72 -14.76 -29.39
N LEU A 191 -11.68 -14.02 -28.27
CA LEU A 191 -12.74 -13.07 -27.89
C LEU A 191 -12.21 -12.00 -26.90
N PHE A 192 -12.47 -10.73 -27.26
CA PHE A 192 -12.11 -9.54 -26.51
C PHE A 192 -12.97 -9.39 -25.25
N ALA A 193 -12.33 -9.21 -24.10
CA ALA A 193 -12.85 -8.48 -22.95
C ALA A 193 -11.66 -7.93 -22.17
N LEU A 194 -11.68 -6.62 -21.84
CA LEU A 194 -10.68 -5.97 -21.03
C LEU A 194 -10.54 -6.70 -19.68
N LEU A 195 -9.43 -7.41 -19.53
CA LEU A 195 -8.84 -7.78 -18.24
C LEU A 195 -7.37 -7.38 -18.36
N ILE A 196 -6.92 -6.46 -17.51
CA ILE A 196 -5.49 -6.17 -17.38
C ILE A 196 -4.87 -7.36 -16.65
N LEU A 197 -4.44 -8.34 -17.45
CA LEU A 197 -3.47 -9.38 -17.09
C LEU A 197 -2.21 -9.04 -17.87
N PHE A 198 -1.12 -8.70 -17.18
CA PHE A 198 0.21 -8.82 -17.76
C PHE A 198 0.90 -10.01 -17.11
N SER A 199 0.87 -11.15 -17.81
CA SER A 199 1.95 -12.11 -17.71
C SER A 199 3.12 -11.55 -18.50
N SER A 200 4.23 -11.24 -17.84
CA SER A 200 5.51 -11.08 -18.52
C SER A 200 6.17 -12.45 -18.63
N HIS A 201 5.90 -13.15 -19.74
CA HIS A 201 6.86 -14.08 -20.31
C HIS A 201 7.94 -13.24 -21.00
N PHE A 202 9.20 -13.39 -20.57
CA PHE A 202 10.36 -13.15 -21.41
C PHE A 202 11.23 -14.42 -21.37
N TYR A 203 11.75 -14.77 -22.55
CA TYR A 203 12.48 -15.97 -22.92
C TYR A 203 13.66 -16.33 -22.02
#